data_AF-A0AAD0TAP3-F1
#
_entry.id   AF-A0AAD0TAP3-F1
#
_cell.length_a   1.000
_cell.length_b   1.000
_cell.length_c   1.000
_cell.angle_alpha   90.00
_cell.angle_beta   90.00
_cell.angle_gamma   90.00
#
_symmetry.space_group_name_H-M   'P 1'
#
loop_
_entity.id
_entity.type
_entity.pdbx_description
1 polymer ?
#
loop_
_entity_poly.entity_id
_entity_poly.type
_entity_poly.pdbx_seq_one_letter_code
_entity_poly.pdbx_strand_id
1 'polypeptide(L)'
;MILKLLISLILFSFNSYALEAGHCISDYSTKRYIQNDFSAPYPKEVIFTCRYRCLDLEGYESEEILGTSTITVNSLSDDALKVVCQGVIVKKSKWGYEYSRTDSFYAHFTAISEIKDWAYKNIPLDNSISKKLLLDFKKTITSVYQSYEIAGRSNTPVAKEFSKAAQVLKEMANQLPEDQSLFNLYRKKIEDLDGKTGKDFNSEKLIMDQILFGARWSINI
;
A
#
# COMPACT_ATOMS: atom_id res chain seq x y z
N MET A 1 -55.46 20.80 -5.43
CA MET A 1 -54.06 21.30 -5.40
C MET A 1 -53.26 20.58 -4.31
N ILE A 2 -53.26 19.24 -4.27
CA ILE A 2 -52.54 18.44 -3.24
C ILE A 2 -51.86 17.19 -3.87
N LEU A 3 -52.10 16.91 -5.16
CA LEU A 3 -51.62 15.69 -5.83
C LEU A 3 -50.31 15.87 -6.64
N LYS A 4 -49.66 17.03 -6.56
CA LYS A 4 -48.39 17.30 -7.27
C LYS A 4 -47.14 17.32 -6.37
N LEU A 5 -47.30 17.10 -5.06
CA LEU A 5 -46.19 17.23 -4.09
C LEU A 5 -45.57 15.89 -3.64
N LEU A 6 -45.99 14.76 -4.22
CA LEU A 6 -45.55 13.42 -3.79
C LEU A 6 -44.55 12.72 -4.74
N ILE A 7 -44.14 13.37 -5.83
CA ILE A 7 -43.19 12.78 -6.82
C ILE A 7 -41.76 13.33 -6.66
N SER A 8 -41.50 14.23 -5.70
CA SER A 8 -40.19 14.90 -5.56
C SER A 8 -39.24 14.30 -4.51
N LEU A 9 -39.52 13.14 -3.93
CA LEU A 9 -38.78 12.64 -2.74
C LEU A 9 -38.31 11.18 -2.82
N ILE A 10 -38.09 10.66 -4.03
CA ILE A 10 -37.41 9.35 -4.21
C ILE A 10 -36.31 9.50 -5.27
N LEU A 11 -35.36 10.40 -5.02
CA LEU A 11 -33.98 10.20 -5.44
C LEU A 11 -33.24 9.64 -4.23
N PHE A 12 -33.60 8.41 -3.86
CA PHE A 12 -32.72 7.58 -3.04
C PHE A 12 -31.43 7.43 -3.85
N SER A 13 -30.43 8.22 -3.47
CA SER A 13 -29.05 8.02 -3.88
C SER A 13 -28.65 6.68 -3.30
N PHE A 14 -28.83 5.61 -4.09
CA PHE A 14 -28.12 4.38 -3.85
C PHE A 14 -26.64 4.73 -4.01
N ASN A 15 -25.97 5.00 -2.89
CA ASN A 15 -24.53 4.85 -2.80
C ASN A 15 -24.28 3.35 -2.92
N SER A 16 -24.34 2.82 -4.15
CA SER A 16 -23.65 1.60 -4.48
C SER A 16 -22.18 1.94 -4.27
N TYR A 17 -21.55 1.35 -3.26
CA TYR A 17 -20.10 1.39 -3.12
C TYR A 17 -19.53 0.56 -4.26
N ALA A 18 -19.54 1.15 -5.46
CA ALA A 18 -18.88 0.61 -6.62
C ALA A 18 -17.39 0.55 -6.28
N LEU A 19 -16.76 -0.59 -6.61
CA LEU A 19 -15.33 -0.73 -6.47
C LEU A 19 -14.67 0.39 -7.30
N GLU A 20 -13.76 1.15 -6.67
CA GLU A 20 -13.06 2.21 -7.37
C GLU A 20 -12.12 1.62 -8.44
N ALA A 21 -11.93 2.35 -9.54
CA ALA A 21 -11.01 1.94 -10.60
C ALA A 21 -9.59 1.74 -10.04
N GLY A 22 -8.90 0.71 -10.51
CA GLY A 22 -7.58 0.30 -10.02
C GLY A 22 -7.55 -0.28 -8.59
N HIS A 23 -8.71 -0.52 -7.98
CA HIS A 23 -8.80 -1.11 -6.64
C HIS A 23 -9.21 -2.58 -6.69
N CYS A 24 -8.85 -3.27 -5.61
CA CYS A 24 -9.28 -4.62 -5.33
C CYS A 24 -10.11 -4.67 -4.05
N ILE A 25 -11.01 -5.64 -3.97
CA ILE A 25 -11.77 -5.97 -2.76
C ILE A 25 -11.77 -7.48 -2.56
N SER A 26 -11.59 -7.94 -1.33
CA SER A 26 -11.62 -9.36 -1.01
C SER A 26 -13.04 -9.88 -0.81
N ASP A 27 -13.29 -11.11 -1.26
CA ASP A 27 -14.41 -11.89 -0.75
C ASP A 27 -13.94 -12.62 0.52
N TYR A 28 -14.27 -12.06 1.68
CA TYR A 28 -13.83 -12.57 2.99
C TYR A 28 -14.24 -14.02 3.25
N SER A 29 -15.33 -14.49 2.62
CA SER A 29 -15.87 -15.83 2.81
C SER A 29 -15.03 -16.91 2.12
N THR A 30 -14.13 -16.51 1.22
CA THR A 30 -13.31 -17.42 0.42
C THR A 30 -11.97 -17.78 1.06
N LYS A 31 -11.69 -17.26 2.27
CA LYS A 31 -10.44 -17.54 2.98
C LYS A 31 -10.23 -19.04 3.17
N ARG A 32 -9.08 -19.56 2.74
CA ARG A 32 -8.69 -20.97 2.92
C ARG A 32 -7.26 -21.08 3.43
N TYR A 33 -7.06 -21.80 4.52
CA TYR A 33 -5.71 -22.06 5.04
C TYR A 33 -4.97 -23.03 4.11
N ILE A 34 -3.73 -22.67 3.74
CA ILE A 34 -2.76 -23.60 3.12
C ILE A 34 -1.94 -24.25 4.23
N GLN A 35 -1.39 -23.43 5.14
CA GLN A 35 -0.54 -23.85 6.23
C GLN A 35 -0.91 -23.08 7.50
N ASN A 36 -1.36 -23.81 8.52
CA ASN A 36 -1.57 -23.26 9.85
C ASN A 36 -1.53 -24.38 10.90
N ASP A 37 -0.49 -24.40 11.71
CA ASP A 37 -0.48 -25.21 12.91
C ASP A 37 -1.18 -24.44 14.04
N PHE A 38 -2.40 -24.86 14.38
CA PHE A 38 -3.19 -24.25 15.45
C PHE A 38 -2.60 -24.51 16.84
N SER A 39 -1.72 -25.52 16.98
CA SER A 39 -1.08 -25.89 18.24
C SER A 39 0.31 -25.29 18.44
N ALA A 40 0.93 -24.77 17.38
CA ALA A 40 2.26 -24.17 17.45
C ALA A 40 2.28 -22.92 18.36
N PRO A 41 3.34 -22.74 19.17
CA PRO A 41 3.53 -21.53 19.96
C PRO A 41 3.85 -20.32 19.05
N TYR A 42 3.68 -19.11 19.59
CA TYR A 42 4.09 -17.89 18.91
C TYR A 42 5.61 -17.64 19.05
N PRO A 43 6.27 -17.02 18.05
CA PRO A 43 5.71 -16.61 16.76
C PRO A 43 5.52 -17.81 15.82
N LYS A 44 4.44 -17.76 15.02
CA LYS A 44 4.17 -18.76 13.98
C LYS A 44 3.83 -18.10 12.66
N GLU A 45 4.07 -18.83 11.57
CA GLU A 45 3.70 -18.42 10.23
C GLU A 45 2.36 -19.05 9.84
N VAL A 46 1.49 -18.24 9.26
CA VAL A 46 0.19 -18.66 8.75
C VAL A 46 0.07 -18.29 7.29
N ILE A 47 -0.20 -19.29 6.45
CA ILE A 47 -0.37 -19.13 5.01
C ILE A 47 -1.82 -19.45 4.65
N PHE A 48 -2.48 -18.52 3.96
CA PHE A 48 -3.85 -18.69 3.49
C PHE A 48 -4.07 -18.00 2.14
N THR A 49 -5.11 -18.42 1.43
CA THR A 49 -5.57 -17.78 0.20
C THR A 49 -6.88 -17.07 0.41
N CYS A 50 -7.11 -16.04 -0.39
CA CYS A 50 -8.41 -15.39 -0.54
C CYS A 50 -8.66 -15.06 -2.01
N ARG A 51 -9.93 -14.98 -2.40
CA ARG A 51 -10.33 -14.45 -3.70
C ARG A 51 -10.50 -12.94 -3.61
N TYR A 52 -9.99 -12.25 -4.60
CA TYR A 52 -10.08 -10.81 -4.77
C TYR A 52 -10.73 -10.50 -6.10
N ARG A 53 -11.63 -9.52 -6.09
CA ARG A 53 -12.14 -8.91 -7.32
C ARG A 53 -11.42 -7.58 -7.50
N CYS A 54 -10.71 -7.44 -8.61
CA CYS A 54 -9.92 -6.27 -8.95
C CYS A 54 -10.49 -5.60 -10.18
N LEU A 55 -10.63 -4.28 -10.15
CA LEU A 55 -11.15 -3.48 -11.25
C LEU A 55 -10.02 -2.75 -11.94
N ASP A 56 -9.98 -2.79 -13.27
CA ASP A 56 -9.02 -2.04 -14.07
C ASP A 56 -9.18 -0.50 -13.91
N LEU A 57 -8.30 0.27 -14.56
CA LEU A 57 -8.40 1.74 -14.50
C LEU A 57 -9.59 2.32 -15.25
N GLU A 58 -10.09 1.61 -16.27
CA GLU A 58 -11.24 2.05 -17.05
C GLU A 58 -12.56 1.81 -16.31
N GLY A 59 -12.55 0.92 -15.32
CA GLY A 59 -13.70 0.60 -14.49
C GLY A 59 -14.67 -0.39 -15.13
N TYR A 60 -14.29 -1.02 -16.24
CA TYR A 60 -15.18 -1.87 -17.04
C TYR A 60 -14.91 -3.36 -16.84
N GLU A 61 -13.64 -3.74 -16.72
CA GLU A 61 -13.26 -5.14 -16.57
C GLU A 61 -12.88 -5.44 -15.12
N SER A 62 -13.55 -6.44 -14.55
CA SER A 62 -13.19 -6.99 -13.24
C SER A 62 -12.57 -8.37 -13.40
N GLU A 63 -11.39 -8.57 -12.82
CA GLU A 63 -10.72 -9.87 -12.78
C GLU A 63 -10.81 -10.46 -11.37
N GLU A 64 -11.04 -11.77 -11.29
CA GLU A 64 -10.94 -12.51 -10.05
C GLU A 64 -9.53 -13.09 -9.89
N ILE A 65 -8.85 -12.71 -8.83
CA ILE A 65 -7.49 -13.14 -8.52
C ILE A 65 -7.51 -13.95 -7.23
N LEU A 66 -6.89 -15.13 -7.24
CA LEU A 66 -6.64 -15.89 -6.02
C LEU A 66 -5.28 -15.45 -5.46
N GLY A 67 -5.30 -14.71 -4.36
CA GLY A 67 -4.10 -14.18 -3.72
C GLY A 67 -3.66 -15.01 -2.53
N THR A 68 -2.35 -15.21 -2.39
CA THR A 68 -1.74 -15.91 -1.26
C THR A 68 -1.16 -14.92 -0.25
N SER A 69 -1.46 -15.12 1.04
CA SER A 69 -0.93 -14.30 2.13
C SER A 69 -0.11 -15.15 3.09
N THR A 70 1.09 -14.69 3.40
CA THR A 70 1.98 -15.27 4.41
C THR A 70 2.14 -14.28 5.55
N ILE A 71 1.64 -14.63 6.74
CA ILE A 71 1.57 -13.72 7.89
C ILE A 71 2.32 -14.32 9.07
N THR A 72 3.26 -13.56 9.64
CA THR A 72 3.83 -13.86 10.94
C THR A 72 2.91 -13.38 12.05
N VAL A 73 2.49 -14.30 12.90
CA VAL A 73 1.58 -14.08 14.02
C VAL A 73 2.38 -14.16 15.31
N ASN A 74 2.36 -13.11 16.13
CA ASN A 74 3.14 -13.06 17.38
C ASN A 74 2.27 -13.20 18.64
N SER A 75 0.94 -13.22 18.50
CA SER A 75 0.01 -13.31 19.62
C SER A 75 -1.38 -13.76 19.16
N LEU A 76 -2.25 -14.10 20.12
CA LEU A 76 -3.67 -14.35 19.85
C LEU A 76 -4.38 -13.16 19.20
N SER A 77 -3.96 -11.93 19.54
CA SER A 77 -4.54 -10.72 18.93
C SER A 77 -4.10 -10.57 17.47
N ASP A 78 -2.84 -10.92 17.16
CA ASP A 78 -2.36 -10.94 15.77
C ASP A 78 -3.14 -11.98 14.96
N ASP A 79 -3.46 -13.13 15.56
CA ASP A 79 -4.21 -14.20 14.91
C ASP A 79 -5.59 -13.68 14.45
N ALA A 80 -6.27 -12.96 15.34
CA ALA A 80 -7.59 -12.39 15.04
C ALA A 80 -7.54 -11.20 14.06
N LEU A 81 -6.52 -10.35 14.15
CA LEU A 81 -6.48 -9.08 13.42
C LEU A 81 -5.72 -9.14 12.09
N LYS A 82 -4.69 -10.00 11.98
CA LYS A 82 -3.79 -10.05 10.81
C LYS A 82 -4.08 -11.26 9.91
N VAL A 83 -4.61 -12.35 10.46
CA VAL A 83 -4.92 -13.55 9.68
C VAL A 83 -6.30 -13.40 9.05
N VAL A 84 -6.48 -12.37 8.24
CA VAL A 84 -7.70 -12.06 7.47
C VAL A 84 -7.30 -11.60 6.07
N CYS A 85 -8.19 -11.73 5.09
CA CYS A 85 -7.91 -11.23 3.74
C CYS A 85 -7.65 -9.71 3.79
N GLN A 86 -6.69 -9.21 3.00
CA GLN A 86 -6.46 -7.76 2.89
C GLN A 86 -7.76 -6.99 2.59
N GLY A 87 -7.96 -5.89 3.31
CA GLY A 87 -9.18 -5.08 3.27
C GLY A 87 -10.26 -5.50 4.29
N VAL A 88 -10.20 -6.72 4.84
CA VAL A 88 -11.16 -7.16 5.85
C VAL A 88 -10.91 -6.43 7.18
N ILE A 89 -11.96 -5.79 7.68
CA ILE A 89 -11.99 -5.13 8.97
C ILE A 89 -12.75 -6.02 9.94
N VAL A 90 -12.09 -6.40 11.04
CA VAL A 90 -12.70 -7.10 12.16
C VAL A 90 -12.92 -6.16 13.34
N LYS A 91 -13.97 -6.40 14.11
CA LYS A 91 -14.31 -5.66 15.33
C LYS A 91 -14.28 -6.59 16.53
N LYS A 92 -13.87 -6.07 17.69
CA LYS A 92 -13.97 -6.79 18.95
C LYS A 92 -15.43 -6.82 19.42
N SER A 93 -15.90 -7.98 19.81
CA SER A 93 -17.24 -8.20 20.37
C SER A 93 -17.15 -8.87 21.75
N LYS A 94 -18.31 -9.20 22.33
CA LYS A 94 -18.38 -9.95 23.59
C LYS A 94 -17.82 -11.36 23.48
N TRP A 95 -17.80 -11.95 22.27
CA TRP A 95 -17.46 -13.35 22.04
C TRP A 95 -16.11 -13.53 21.32
N GLY A 96 -15.39 -12.45 21.03
CA GLY A 96 -14.11 -12.50 20.34
C GLY A 96 -13.98 -11.39 19.31
N TYR A 97 -13.54 -11.75 18.10
CA TYR A 97 -13.44 -10.86 16.95
C TYR A 97 -14.40 -11.31 15.86
N GLU A 98 -15.14 -10.36 15.31
CA GLU A 98 -16.17 -10.60 14.30
C GLU A 98 -15.88 -9.79 13.06
N TYR A 99 -16.28 -10.31 11.90
CA TYR A 99 -16.29 -9.54 10.67
C TYR A 99 -17.12 -8.25 10.84
N SER A 100 -16.57 -7.13 10.40
CA SER A 100 -17.29 -5.85 10.36
C SER A 100 -17.64 -5.45 8.94
N ARG A 101 -16.63 -5.36 8.07
CA ARG A 101 -16.77 -4.96 6.66
C ARG A 101 -15.51 -5.31 5.88
N THR A 102 -15.56 -5.18 4.56
CA THR A 102 -14.37 -5.21 3.71
C THR A 102 -14.21 -3.85 3.04
N ASP A 103 -13.07 -3.21 3.25
CA ASP A 103 -12.68 -1.98 2.58
C ASP A 103 -11.86 -2.36 1.32
N SER A 104 -12.12 -1.69 0.20
CA SER A 104 -11.31 -1.83 -1.00
C SER A 104 -9.94 -1.17 -0.81
N PHE A 105 -8.94 -1.62 -1.56
CA PHE A 105 -7.59 -1.06 -1.51
C PHE A 105 -7.04 -0.89 -2.92
N TYR A 106 -6.23 0.15 -3.14
CA TYR A 106 -5.56 0.36 -4.42
C TYR A 106 -4.58 -0.79 -4.67
N ALA A 107 -4.68 -1.43 -5.84
CA ALA A 107 -4.03 -2.72 -6.09
C ALA A 107 -2.50 -2.66 -5.91
N HIS A 108 -1.88 -1.56 -6.32
CA HIS A 108 -0.44 -1.32 -6.15
C HIS A 108 0.04 -1.25 -4.69
N PHE A 109 -0.83 -1.06 -3.70
CA PHE A 109 -0.43 -1.06 -2.29
C PHE A 109 -0.26 -2.45 -1.67
N THR A 110 -0.76 -3.50 -2.33
CA THR A 110 -0.69 -4.84 -1.76
C THR A 110 0.73 -5.39 -1.68
N ALA A 111 0.95 -6.33 -0.76
CA ALA A 111 2.11 -7.19 -0.71
C ALA A 111 1.81 -8.61 -1.25
N ILE A 112 0.57 -8.85 -1.73
CA ILE A 112 0.16 -10.11 -2.33
C ILE A 112 0.68 -10.13 -3.77
N SER A 113 1.64 -11.01 -4.04
CA SER A 113 2.34 -11.11 -5.33
C SER A 113 1.40 -11.17 -6.52
N GLU A 114 0.36 -11.99 -6.46
CA GLU A 114 -0.56 -12.24 -7.58
C GLU A 114 -1.34 -10.97 -7.95
N ILE A 115 -1.75 -10.18 -6.95
CA ILE A 115 -2.45 -8.91 -7.17
C ILE A 115 -1.46 -7.83 -7.61
N LYS A 116 -0.24 -7.83 -7.05
CA LYS A 116 0.80 -6.87 -7.40
C LYS A 116 1.21 -7.01 -8.87
N ASP A 117 1.49 -8.22 -9.31
CA ASP A 117 1.84 -8.54 -10.71
C ASP A 117 0.71 -8.15 -11.67
N TRP A 118 -0.53 -8.46 -11.29
CA TRP A 118 -1.70 -8.03 -12.05
C TRP A 118 -1.80 -6.49 -12.14
N ALA A 119 -1.55 -5.78 -11.04
CA ALA A 119 -1.60 -4.32 -11.02
C ALA A 119 -0.53 -3.72 -11.94
N TYR A 120 0.69 -4.26 -11.97
CA TYR A 120 1.74 -3.81 -12.90
C TYR A 120 1.39 -4.01 -14.36
N LYS A 121 0.67 -5.08 -14.68
CA LYS A 121 0.25 -5.39 -16.04
C LYS A 121 -0.92 -4.52 -16.51
N ASN A 122 -1.88 -4.25 -15.63
CA ASN A 122 -3.19 -3.69 -16.02
C ASN A 122 -3.42 -2.25 -15.54
N ILE A 123 -2.64 -1.75 -14.58
CA ILE A 123 -2.78 -0.40 -14.01
C ILE A 123 -1.44 0.33 -14.20
N PRO A 124 -1.26 1.07 -15.31
CA PRO A 124 -0.09 1.91 -15.54
C PRO A 124 0.20 2.82 -14.35
N LEU A 125 1.46 2.94 -13.92
CA LEU A 125 1.85 3.84 -12.82
C LEU A 125 1.64 5.33 -13.15
N ASP A 126 1.51 5.69 -14.43
CA ASP A 126 1.11 7.04 -14.83
C ASP A 126 -0.42 7.12 -14.91
N ASN A 127 -1.05 7.32 -13.75
CA ASN A 127 -2.49 7.50 -13.64
C ASN A 127 -2.82 8.55 -12.57
N SER A 128 -4.10 8.95 -12.50
CA SER A 128 -4.55 10.01 -11.60
C SER A 128 -4.37 9.67 -10.10
N ILE A 129 -4.48 8.39 -9.72
CA ILE A 129 -4.27 7.91 -8.34
C ILE A 129 -2.78 8.01 -8.02
N SER A 130 -1.91 7.43 -8.85
CA SER A 130 -0.46 7.48 -8.68
C SER A 130 0.09 8.91 -8.66
N LYS A 131 -0.47 9.83 -9.45
CA LYS A 131 -0.11 11.26 -9.40
C LYS A 131 -0.42 11.90 -8.04
N LYS A 132 -1.56 11.57 -7.43
CA LYS A 132 -1.88 12.01 -6.05
C LYS A 132 -0.91 11.42 -5.05
N LEU A 133 -0.59 10.13 -5.17
CA LEU A 133 0.38 9.46 -4.30
C LEU A 133 1.80 10.05 -4.43
N LEU A 134 2.22 10.45 -5.63
CA LEU A 134 3.49 11.16 -5.84
C LEU A 134 3.50 12.55 -5.21
N LEU A 135 2.39 13.28 -5.25
CA LEU A 135 2.25 14.57 -4.56
C LEU A 135 2.33 14.42 -3.04
N ASP A 136 1.73 13.38 -2.48
CA ASP A 136 1.83 13.09 -1.05
C ASP A 136 3.23 12.61 -0.67
N PHE A 137 3.85 11.77 -1.49
CA PHE A 137 5.25 11.40 -1.32
C PHE A 137 6.18 12.62 -1.36
N LYS A 138 5.98 13.55 -2.30
CA LYS A 138 6.71 14.83 -2.39
C LYS A 138 6.62 15.63 -1.08
N LYS A 139 5.43 15.73 -0.47
CA LYS A 139 5.27 16.41 0.83
C LYS A 139 6.07 15.70 1.92
N THR A 140 6.01 14.37 1.96
CA THR A 140 6.78 13.56 2.92
C THR A 140 8.29 13.79 2.77
N ILE A 141 8.85 13.63 1.57
CA ILE A 141 10.29 13.81 1.37
C ILE A 141 10.73 15.26 1.57
N THR A 142 9.83 16.23 1.40
CA THR A 142 10.10 17.64 1.72
C THR A 142 10.42 17.84 3.19
N SER A 143 9.62 17.24 4.08
CA SER A 143 9.88 17.27 5.52
C SER A 143 11.15 16.48 5.90
N VAL A 144 11.36 15.34 5.25
CA VAL A 144 12.53 14.48 5.52
C VAL A 144 13.83 15.16 5.13
N TYR A 145 13.93 15.74 3.93
CA TYR A 145 15.20 16.35 3.51
C TYR A 145 15.58 17.54 4.40
N GLN A 146 14.60 18.32 4.88
CA GLN A 146 14.85 19.42 5.82
C GLN A 146 15.44 18.90 7.13
N SER A 147 14.91 17.79 7.64
CA SER A 147 15.44 17.12 8.83
C SER A 147 16.86 16.59 8.59
N TYR A 148 17.12 16.03 7.41
CA TYR A 148 18.44 15.56 7.02
C TYR A 148 19.45 16.70 6.81
N GLU A 149 19.02 17.87 6.31
CA GLU A 149 19.88 19.07 6.24
C GLU A 149 20.36 19.49 7.64
N ILE A 150 19.49 19.40 8.66
CA ILE A 150 19.86 19.68 10.06
C ILE A 150 20.84 18.63 10.59
N ALA A 151 20.52 17.34 10.43
CA ALA A 151 21.39 16.25 10.86
C ALA A 151 22.76 16.30 10.18
N GLY A 152 22.80 16.71 8.91
CA GLY A 152 24.00 16.84 8.11
C GLY A 152 24.92 18.01 8.50
N ARG A 153 24.46 18.93 9.36
CA ARG A 153 25.28 20.01 9.94
C ARG A 153 25.91 19.63 11.28
N SER A 154 25.66 18.42 11.78
CA SER A 154 26.25 17.95 13.04
C SER A 154 27.73 17.56 12.89
N ASN A 155 28.47 17.52 13.99
CA ASN A 155 29.86 17.06 14.02
C ASN A 155 29.99 15.52 14.17
N THR A 156 29.00 14.76 13.68
CA THR A 156 29.00 13.30 13.78
C THR A 156 29.61 12.66 12.53
N PRO A 157 30.19 11.45 12.63
CA PRO A 157 30.75 10.74 11.46
C PRO A 157 29.72 10.49 10.35
N VAL A 158 28.43 10.42 10.70
CA VAL A 158 27.33 10.15 9.76
C VAL A 158 26.73 11.40 9.12
N ALA A 159 27.11 12.60 9.59
CA ALA A 159 26.56 13.88 9.10
C ALA A 159 26.72 14.04 7.58
N LYS A 160 27.85 13.60 7.03
CA LYS A 160 28.12 13.65 5.58
C LYS A 160 27.07 12.86 4.77
N GLU A 161 26.63 11.72 5.29
CA GLU A 161 25.67 10.85 4.60
C GLU A 161 24.25 11.45 4.62
N PHE A 162 23.85 12.06 5.74
CA PHE A 162 22.61 12.85 5.82
C PHE A 162 22.64 14.06 4.87
N SER A 163 23.74 14.80 4.82
CA SER A 163 23.86 15.97 3.95
C SER A 163 23.69 15.61 2.46
N LYS A 164 24.34 14.53 2.00
CA LYS A 164 24.17 14.02 0.63
C LYS A 164 22.74 13.56 0.37
N ALA A 165 22.16 12.79 1.28
CA ALA A 165 20.79 12.32 1.15
C ALA A 165 19.79 13.49 1.06
N ALA A 166 19.99 14.52 1.89
CA ALA A 166 19.18 15.73 1.87
C ALA A 166 19.21 16.43 0.52
N GLN A 167 20.40 16.57 -0.09
CA GLN A 167 20.55 17.20 -1.40
C GLN A 167 19.75 16.45 -2.47
N VAL A 168 19.88 15.12 -2.52
CA VAL A 168 19.17 14.29 -3.51
C VAL A 168 17.66 14.31 -3.28
N LEU A 169 17.21 14.17 -2.03
CA LEU A 169 15.77 14.19 -1.72
C LEU A 169 15.14 15.55 -2.00
N LYS A 170 15.87 16.65 -1.79
CA LYS A 170 15.44 18.00 -2.14
C LYS A 170 15.29 18.18 -3.65
N GLU A 171 16.27 17.69 -4.42
CA GLU A 171 16.20 17.72 -5.88
C GLU A 171 15.01 16.90 -6.39
N MET A 172 14.83 15.69 -5.86
CA MET A 172 13.69 14.82 -6.19
C MET A 172 12.35 15.50 -5.86
N ALA A 173 12.23 16.14 -4.69
CA ALA A 173 11.04 16.87 -4.30
C ALA A 173 10.71 18.03 -5.26
N ASN A 174 11.73 18.73 -5.76
CA ASN A 174 11.55 19.82 -6.71
C ASN A 174 11.11 19.36 -8.11
N GLN A 175 11.55 18.17 -8.53
CA GLN A 175 11.19 17.57 -9.82
C GLN A 175 9.77 17.00 -9.84
N LEU A 176 9.33 16.36 -8.74
CA LEU A 176 8.03 15.70 -8.68
C LEU A 176 6.84 16.69 -8.69
N PRO A 177 5.67 16.28 -9.21
CA PRO A 177 5.41 15.04 -9.96
C PRO A 177 5.73 15.14 -11.48
N GLU A 178 6.06 16.34 -11.97
CA GLU A 178 6.20 16.62 -13.40
C GLU A 178 7.40 15.92 -14.04
N ASP A 179 8.53 15.87 -13.34
CA ASP A 179 9.70 15.09 -13.71
C ASP A 179 9.94 13.99 -12.66
N GLN A 180 9.97 12.74 -13.12
CA GLN A 180 10.15 11.57 -12.27
C GLN A 180 11.50 10.89 -12.51
N SER A 181 12.43 11.51 -13.24
CA SER A 181 13.69 10.88 -13.65
C SER A 181 14.52 10.41 -12.44
N LEU A 182 14.74 11.28 -11.46
CA LEU A 182 15.50 10.93 -10.26
C LEU A 182 14.74 9.94 -9.36
N PHE A 183 13.43 10.10 -9.23
CA PHE A 183 12.57 9.15 -8.52
C PHE A 183 12.67 7.74 -9.14
N ASN A 184 12.50 7.65 -10.47
CA ASN A 184 12.55 6.40 -11.21
C ASN A 184 13.94 5.75 -11.20
N LEU A 185 15.01 6.55 -11.16
CA LEU A 185 16.37 6.04 -10.99
C LEU A 185 16.51 5.23 -9.70
N TYR A 186 16.10 5.80 -8.56
CA TYR A 186 16.19 5.11 -7.28
C TYR A 186 15.12 4.01 -7.13
N ARG A 187 13.91 4.22 -7.67
CA ARG A 187 12.86 3.19 -7.73
C ARG A 187 13.37 1.93 -8.42
N LYS A 188 13.95 2.08 -9.63
CA LYS A 188 14.54 0.97 -10.38
C LYS A 188 15.68 0.32 -9.61
N LYS A 189 16.54 1.11 -8.96
CA LYS A 189 17.61 0.56 -8.13
C LYS A 189 17.10 -0.34 -6.99
N ILE A 190 15.97 0.04 -6.37
CA ILE A 190 15.33 -0.77 -5.34
C ILE A 190 14.74 -2.07 -5.92
N GLU A 191 14.12 -2.00 -7.11
CA GLU A 191 13.62 -3.18 -7.82
C GLU A 191 14.75 -4.15 -8.18
N ASP A 192 15.86 -3.64 -8.74
CA ASP A 192 17.06 -4.41 -9.09
C ASP A 192 17.70 -5.09 -7.85
N LEU A 193 17.45 -4.55 -6.66
CA LEU A 193 17.92 -5.07 -5.37
C LEU A 193 16.84 -5.85 -4.60
N ASP A 194 15.69 -6.15 -5.20
CA ASP A 194 14.63 -6.94 -4.58
C ASP A 194 14.19 -6.31 -3.23
N GLY A 195 14.02 -4.98 -3.23
CA GLY A 195 13.60 -4.22 -2.05
C GLY A 195 14.67 -4.02 -0.98
N LYS A 196 15.92 -4.47 -1.20
CA LYS A 196 17.00 -4.36 -0.21
C LYS A 196 17.77 -3.06 -0.40
N THR A 197 17.95 -2.30 0.68
CA THR A 197 18.69 -1.01 0.66
C THR A 197 20.11 -1.11 1.24
N GLY A 198 20.56 -2.32 1.52
CA GLY A 198 21.85 -2.59 2.16
C GLY A 198 21.81 -2.46 3.69
N LYS A 199 22.89 -2.91 4.33
CA LYS A 199 23.06 -2.87 5.80
C LYS A 199 23.84 -1.65 6.27
N ASP A 200 24.70 -1.12 5.40
CA ASP A 200 25.59 -0.02 5.74
C ASP A 200 24.83 1.31 5.77
N PHE A 201 25.11 2.10 6.80
CA PHE A 201 24.56 3.44 6.90
C PHE A 201 25.28 4.37 5.90
N ASN A 202 24.62 4.67 4.78
CA ASN A 202 25.10 5.60 3.76
C ASN A 202 23.96 6.43 3.16
N SER A 203 24.30 7.47 2.40
CA SER A 203 23.30 8.39 1.83
C SER A 203 22.30 7.68 0.91
N GLU A 204 22.75 6.66 0.18
CA GLU A 204 21.93 5.95 -0.77
C GLU A 204 20.85 5.11 -0.07
N LYS A 205 21.23 4.41 0.99
CA LYS A 205 20.30 3.71 1.87
C LYS A 205 19.23 4.67 2.40
N LEU A 206 19.64 5.83 2.90
CA LEU A 206 18.71 6.84 3.42
C LEU A 206 17.68 7.27 2.36
N ILE A 207 18.11 7.48 1.12
CA ILE A 207 17.23 7.85 0.01
C ILE A 207 16.28 6.72 -0.34
N MET A 208 16.80 5.50 -0.53
CA MET A 208 16.00 4.34 -0.90
C MET A 208 14.98 3.95 0.19
N ASP A 209 15.37 4.05 1.46
CA ASP A 209 14.47 3.80 2.60
C ASP A 209 13.27 4.77 2.59
N GLN A 210 13.46 6.04 2.18
CA GLN A 210 12.34 6.97 2.03
C GLN A 210 11.38 6.55 0.92
N ILE A 211 11.89 6.07 -0.22
CA ILE A 211 11.04 5.60 -1.33
C ILE A 211 10.31 4.32 -0.93
N LEU A 212 10.98 3.36 -0.29
CA LEU A 212 10.33 2.15 0.23
C LEU A 212 9.27 2.45 1.27
N PHE A 213 9.45 3.49 2.08
CA PHE A 213 8.46 3.86 3.08
C PHE A 213 7.28 4.64 2.48
N GLY A 214 7.57 5.67 1.68
CA GLY A 214 6.57 6.61 1.20
C GLY A 214 5.98 6.32 -0.19
N ALA A 215 6.63 5.44 -0.96
CA ALA A 215 6.27 5.17 -2.35
C ALA A 215 6.39 3.68 -2.75
N ARG A 216 6.28 2.74 -1.79
CA ARG A 216 6.32 1.29 -2.05
C ARG A 216 5.33 0.83 -3.12
N TRP A 217 4.21 1.52 -3.24
CA TRP A 217 3.20 1.24 -4.26
C TRP A 217 3.78 1.26 -5.68
N SER A 218 4.83 2.05 -5.92
CA SER A 218 5.49 2.20 -7.23
C SER A 218 6.57 1.15 -7.53
N ILE A 219 6.80 0.19 -6.62
CA ILE A 219 7.87 -0.81 -6.74
C ILE A 219 7.25 -2.21 -6.93
N ASN A 220 7.73 -2.99 -7.89
CA ASN A 220 7.30 -4.38 -8.11
C ASN A 220 8.19 -5.37 -7.36
N ILE A 221 7.90 -5.56 -6.06
CA ILE A 221 8.59 -6.49 -5.15
C ILE A 221 7.59 -7.10 -4.17
#